data_AF-A0A3C1C275-F1
#
_entry.id   AF-A0A3C1C275-F1
#
_cell.length_a   1.000
_cell.length_b   1.000
_cell.length_c   1.000
_cell.angle_alpha   90.00
_cell.angle_beta   90.00
_cell.angle_gamma   90.00
#
_symmetry.space_group_name_H-M   'P 1'
#
loop_
_entity.id
_entity.type
_entity.pdbx_description
1 polymer ?
#
loop_
_entity_poly.entity_id
_entity_poly.type
_entity_poly.pdbx_seq_one_letter_code
_entity_poly.pdbx_strand_id
1 'polypeptide(L)'
;EECMLAANQAVAQKVFAARIPGIYRVHDEPSDDQWARMADELRALGHRTAPEDAQDLNRIVRSVFGKPEQYMVTLTLLRNMKRATYEAESRPHFGLGFTHYAHFTSPIRRYPDLVLHRILVGIEEGRRTPAYSAAEIEKLAIHCSDTERESSELESQSIQIKRIRYFATLLEKGETGPFKGTVISLNPKGLIVELADSLQQGMLPYSALGGERYFVSDDGYSAGARKGSPYRLGQSIEVGLAAVDETLKRVDFFLPGAERRHGHRDRQLLRHPSAGNPRSHAHKPMGKPAGKSGNKSPAGPKKSPHQRRYAK
;
A
#
# COMPACT_ATOMS: atom_id res chain seq x y z
N GLU A 1 18.56 -14.18 12.64
CA GLU A 1 18.52 -13.26 11.48
C GLU A 1 19.92 -12.77 11.12
N GLU A 2 20.68 -12.23 12.08
CA GLU A 2 22.06 -11.73 11.91
C GLU A 2 22.99 -12.62 11.07
N CYS A 3 23.03 -13.94 11.31
CA CYS A 3 23.87 -14.85 10.52
C CYS A 3 23.52 -14.82 9.02
N MET A 4 22.24 -14.64 8.69
CA MET A 4 21.78 -14.56 7.30
C MET A 4 22.14 -13.22 6.67
N LEU A 5 22.05 -12.12 7.43
CA LEU A 5 22.48 -10.79 6.98
C LEU A 5 23.99 -10.78 6.67
N ALA A 6 24.80 -11.35 7.58
CA ALA A 6 26.23 -11.49 7.38
C ALA A 6 26.58 -12.33 6.14
N ALA A 7 25.90 -13.47 5.95
CA ALA A 7 26.10 -14.31 4.76
C ALA A 7 25.71 -13.58 3.46
N ASN A 8 24.55 -12.92 3.45
CA ASN A 8 24.06 -12.13 2.32
C ASN A 8 25.05 -11.00 1.94
N GLN A 9 25.56 -10.27 2.95
CA GLN A 9 26.53 -9.20 2.75
C GLN A 9 27.87 -9.75 2.22
N ALA A 10 28.38 -10.83 2.81
CA ALA A 10 29.65 -11.43 2.39
C ALA A 10 29.60 -11.90 0.92
N VAL A 11 28.49 -12.55 0.51
CA VAL A 11 28.32 -12.97 -0.88
C VAL A 11 28.21 -11.76 -1.82
N ALA A 12 27.44 -10.74 -1.45
CA ALA A 12 27.32 -9.52 -2.26
C ALA A 12 28.67 -8.84 -2.48
N GLN A 13 29.48 -8.70 -1.42
CA GLN A 13 30.83 -8.14 -1.50
C GLN A 13 31.75 -8.99 -2.39
N LYS A 14 31.68 -10.32 -2.28
CA LYS A 14 32.49 -11.24 -3.10
C LYS A 14 32.15 -11.15 -4.58
N VAL A 15 30.86 -11.14 -4.94
CA VAL A 15 30.41 -10.99 -6.33
C VAL A 15 30.82 -9.62 -6.90
N PHE A 16 30.65 -8.55 -6.11
CA PHE A 16 31.06 -7.21 -6.49
C PHE A 16 32.57 -7.11 -6.73
N ALA A 17 33.38 -7.63 -5.80
CA ALA A 17 34.85 -7.62 -5.90
C ALA A 17 35.36 -8.43 -7.11
N ALA A 18 34.68 -9.52 -7.47
CA ALA A 18 35.00 -10.32 -8.65
C ALA A 18 34.70 -9.60 -9.98
N ARG A 19 33.98 -8.46 -9.96
CA ARG A 19 33.55 -7.70 -11.15
C ARG A 19 32.76 -8.56 -12.15
N ILE A 20 32.00 -9.52 -11.63
CA ILE A 20 31.10 -10.37 -12.40
C ILE A 20 29.68 -9.79 -12.32
N PRO A 21 28.90 -9.78 -13.42
CA PRO A 21 27.50 -9.40 -13.37
C PRO A 21 26.74 -10.19 -12.31
N GLY A 22 26.03 -9.49 -11.43
CA GLY A 22 25.31 -10.08 -10.30
C GLY A 22 24.04 -9.31 -9.96
N ILE A 23 23.12 -9.99 -9.26
CA ILE A 23 21.86 -9.40 -8.82
C ILE A 23 22.01 -8.93 -7.36
N TYR A 24 21.74 -7.65 -7.13
CA TYR A 24 21.83 -7.01 -5.82
C TYR A 24 20.45 -6.68 -5.30
N ARG A 25 20.32 -6.57 -3.97
CA ARG A 25 19.13 -6.08 -3.31
C ARG A 25 19.42 -4.66 -2.85
N VAL A 26 18.81 -3.69 -3.53
CA VAL A 26 19.06 -2.26 -3.34
C VAL A 26 17.87 -1.65 -2.61
N HIS A 27 18.15 -0.70 -1.73
CA HIS A 27 17.13 0.12 -1.08
C HIS A 27 17.62 1.55 -1.03
N ASP A 28 17.12 2.37 -1.95
CA ASP A 28 17.50 3.77 -2.03
C ASP A 28 16.98 4.56 -0.81
N GLU A 29 17.55 5.75 -0.61
CA GLU A 29 17.05 6.71 0.37
C GLU A 29 15.67 7.25 -0.05
N PRO A 30 14.82 7.66 0.92
CA PRO A 30 13.59 8.38 0.63
C PRO A 30 13.86 9.58 -0.30
N SER A 31 12.94 9.88 -1.21
CA SER A 31 13.02 11.12 -2.00
C SER A 31 12.77 12.35 -1.14
N ASP A 32 13.14 13.54 -1.62
CA ASP A 32 12.91 14.82 -0.91
C ASP A 32 11.44 14.98 -0.49
N ASP A 33 10.49 14.64 -1.37
CA ASP A 33 9.07 14.66 -1.05
C ASP A 33 8.68 13.68 0.07
N GLN A 34 9.32 12.50 0.13
CA GLN A 34 9.06 11.50 1.17
C GLN A 34 9.65 11.95 2.51
N TRP A 35 10.85 12.54 2.50
CA TRP A 35 11.44 13.17 3.68
C TRP A 35 10.57 14.30 4.23
N ALA A 36 10.08 15.20 3.36
CA ALA A 36 9.20 16.29 3.74
C ALA A 36 7.90 15.78 4.38
N ARG A 37 7.23 14.80 3.74
CA ARG A 37 6.01 14.18 4.29
C ARG A 37 6.26 13.50 5.63
N MET A 38 7.35 12.75 5.73
CA MET A 38 7.74 12.08 6.97
C MET A 38 7.95 13.10 8.09
N ALA A 39 8.65 14.21 7.83
CA ALA A 39 8.87 15.28 8.79
C ALA A 39 7.55 15.92 9.27
N ASP A 40 6.60 16.14 8.36
CA ASP A 40 5.29 16.72 8.69
C ASP A 40 4.43 15.75 9.53
N GLU A 41 4.38 14.46 9.16
CA GLU A 41 3.70 13.43 9.95
C GLU A 41 4.31 13.28 11.36
N LEU A 42 5.65 13.24 11.44
CA LEU A 42 6.36 13.18 12.72
C LEU A 42 6.10 14.41 13.59
N ARG A 43 6.02 15.61 12.99
CA ARG A 43 5.66 16.84 13.69
C ARG A 43 4.26 16.77 14.27
N ALA A 44 3.30 16.23 13.52
CA ALA A 44 1.94 16.01 14.01
C ALA A 44 1.88 15.02 15.18
N LEU A 45 2.79 14.04 15.21
CA LEU A 45 2.97 13.09 16.32
C LEU A 45 3.77 13.66 17.49
N GLY A 46 4.24 14.91 17.40
CA GLY A 46 4.94 15.62 18.48
C GLY A 46 6.47 15.64 18.37
N HIS A 47 7.05 15.09 17.31
CA HIS A 47 8.49 15.15 17.04
C HIS A 47 8.86 16.46 16.34
N ARG A 48 9.52 17.37 17.06
CA ARG A 48 9.80 18.73 16.56
C ARG A 48 10.95 18.80 15.56
N THR A 49 11.86 17.83 15.60
CA THR A 49 13.03 17.77 14.72
C THR A 49 12.73 16.86 13.55
N ALA A 50 12.84 17.40 12.33
CA ALA A 50 12.75 16.61 11.11
C ALA A 50 13.99 15.70 11.02
N PRO A 51 13.82 14.41 10.68
CA PRO A 51 14.96 13.55 10.40
C PRO A 51 15.57 13.92 9.04
N GLU A 52 16.90 13.99 8.99
CA GLU A 52 17.63 14.27 7.75
C GLU A 52 18.39 13.03 7.24
N ASP A 53 18.69 12.09 8.12
CA ASP A 53 19.49 10.90 7.81
C ASP A 53 19.03 9.63 8.57
N ALA A 54 19.69 8.52 8.31
CA ALA A 54 19.42 7.24 8.98
C ALA A 54 19.70 7.29 10.49
N GLN A 55 20.65 8.11 10.95
CA GLN A 55 21.01 8.23 12.35
C GLN A 55 19.90 8.92 13.15
N ASP A 56 19.29 9.97 12.59
CA ASP A 56 18.14 10.65 13.16
C ASP A 56 16.93 9.73 13.24
N LEU A 57 16.65 8.96 12.19
CA LEU A 57 15.59 7.95 12.19
C LEU A 57 15.79 6.92 13.31
N ASN A 58 17.00 6.39 13.45
CA ASN A 58 17.33 5.45 14.52
C ASN A 58 17.15 6.08 15.91
N ARG A 59 17.49 7.37 16.07
CA ARG A 59 17.27 8.11 17.33
C ARG A 59 15.79 8.23 17.65
N ILE A 60 14.96 8.56 16.66
CA ILE A 60 13.50 8.66 16.80
C ILE A 60 12.92 7.31 17.22
N VAL A 61 13.24 6.22 16.49
CA VAL A 61 12.76 4.86 16.81
C VAL A 61 13.11 4.45 18.25
N ARG A 62 14.35 4.71 18.69
CA ARG A 62 14.77 4.43 20.07
C ARG A 62 14.02 5.28 21.08
N SER A 63 13.74 6.54 20.76
CA SER A 63 13.06 7.47 21.67
C SER A 63 11.59 7.11 21.92
N VAL A 64 10.94 6.40 21.00
CA VAL A 64 9.53 5.99 21.12
C VAL A 64 9.35 4.56 21.58
N PHE A 65 10.43 3.81 21.77
CA PHE A 65 10.36 2.41 22.19
C PHE A 65 9.61 2.24 23.52
N GLY A 66 8.59 1.38 23.53
CA GLY A 66 7.71 1.13 24.66
C GLY A 66 6.63 2.20 24.93
N LYS A 67 6.57 3.26 24.11
CA LYS A 67 5.60 4.35 24.28
C LYS A 67 4.33 4.15 23.44
N PRO A 68 3.19 4.74 23.82
CA PRO A 68 1.94 4.62 23.05
C PRO A 68 2.06 5.02 21.58
N GLU A 69 2.88 6.03 21.29
CA GLU A 69 3.12 6.54 19.94
C GLU A 69 4.03 5.66 19.06
N GLN A 70 4.70 4.64 19.63
CA GLN A 70 5.66 3.79 18.92
C GLN A 70 5.09 3.25 17.61
N TYR A 71 3.86 2.75 17.67
CA TYR A 71 3.20 2.13 16.52
C TYR A 71 3.05 3.12 15.37
N MET A 72 2.46 4.28 15.65
CA MET A 72 2.17 5.28 14.63
C MET A 72 3.46 5.89 14.07
N VAL A 73 4.45 6.17 14.91
CA VAL A 73 5.76 6.67 14.47
C VAL A 73 6.44 5.65 13.56
N THR A 74 6.49 4.37 13.96
CA THR A 74 7.08 3.30 13.13
C THR A 74 6.37 3.19 11.78
N LEU A 75 5.04 3.26 11.78
CA LEU A 75 4.22 3.20 10.59
C LEU A 75 4.48 4.39 9.64
N THR A 76 4.60 5.61 10.18
CA THR A 76 4.98 6.82 9.44
C THR A 76 6.35 6.66 8.79
N LEU A 77 7.35 6.14 9.53
CA LEU A 77 8.68 5.90 8.97
C LEU A 77 8.61 4.91 7.81
N LEU A 78 7.99 3.74 8.01
CA LEU A 78 7.92 2.68 7.00
C LEU A 78 7.18 3.10 5.73
N ARG A 79 6.08 3.86 5.86
CA ARG A 79 5.29 4.34 4.71
C ARG A 79 6.05 5.35 3.85
N ASN A 80 6.98 6.09 4.45
CA ASN A 80 7.79 7.09 3.76
C ASN A 80 9.17 6.55 3.33
N MET A 81 9.45 5.26 3.53
CA MET A 81 10.62 4.61 2.92
C MET A 81 10.37 4.23 1.46
N LYS A 82 11.44 4.11 0.69
CA LYS A 82 11.37 3.44 -0.61
C LYS A 82 11.23 1.94 -0.45
N ARG A 83 10.67 1.30 -1.47
CA ARG A 83 10.65 -0.15 -1.56
C ARG A 83 12.00 -0.62 -2.10
N ALA A 84 12.56 -1.66 -1.49
CA ALA A 84 13.76 -2.30 -2.01
C ALA A 84 13.46 -3.06 -3.32
N THR A 85 14.40 -3.05 -4.26
CA THR A 85 14.31 -3.70 -5.58
C THR A 85 15.51 -4.60 -5.84
N TYR A 86 15.35 -5.54 -6.77
CA TYR A 86 16.50 -6.22 -7.35
C TYR A 86 17.07 -5.39 -8.49
N GLU A 87 18.39 -5.24 -8.51
CA GLU A 87 19.11 -4.41 -9.47
C GLU A 87 20.36 -5.14 -9.97
N ALA A 88 20.79 -4.85 -11.21
CA ALA A 88 22.05 -5.36 -11.76
C ALA A 88 23.27 -4.59 -11.24
N GLU A 89 23.05 -3.35 -10.81
CA GLU A 89 24.08 -2.49 -10.24
C GLU A 89 24.03 -2.56 -8.71
N SER A 90 25.21 -2.64 -8.10
CA SER A 90 25.32 -2.61 -6.65
C SER A 90 25.22 -1.17 -6.15
N ARG A 91 24.19 -0.89 -5.35
CA ARG A 91 23.99 0.37 -4.64
C ARG A 91 23.70 0.10 -3.16
N PRO A 92 23.88 1.10 -2.27
CA PRO A 92 23.62 0.93 -0.85
C PRO A 92 22.19 0.45 -0.54
N HIS A 93 22.05 -0.28 0.55
CA HIS A 93 20.77 -0.65 1.12
C HIS A 93 20.50 0.20 2.36
N PHE A 94 19.84 1.35 2.18
CA PHE A 94 19.60 2.36 3.21
C PHE A 94 19.00 1.77 4.50
N GLY A 95 17.94 0.96 4.40
CA GLY A 95 17.30 0.37 5.58
C GLY A 95 18.17 -0.61 6.39
N LEU A 96 19.28 -1.10 5.82
CA LEU A 96 20.21 -2.02 6.50
C LEU A 96 21.57 -1.36 6.79
N GLY A 97 21.85 -0.17 6.23
CA GLY A 97 23.16 0.47 6.34
C GLY A 97 24.31 -0.30 5.65
N PHE A 98 24.00 -1.16 4.68
CA PHE A 98 25.02 -1.94 3.95
C PHE A 98 25.36 -1.30 2.61
N THR A 99 26.65 -1.27 2.25
CA THR A 99 27.12 -0.77 0.94
C THR A 99 26.81 -1.73 -0.21
N HIS A 100 27.00 -3.03 0.04
CA HIS A 100 26.68 -4.11 -0.88
C HIS A 100 25.82 -5.14 -0.18
N TYR A 101 24.65 -5.42 -0.74
CA TYR A 101 23.73 -6.39 -0.20
C TYR A 101 23.01 -7.15 -1.33
N ALA A 102 22.78 -8.44 -1.12
CA ALA A 102 22.08 -9.32 -2.05
C ALA A 102 21.42 -10.46 -1.27
N HIS A 103 20.31 -10.99 -1.77
CA HIS A 103 19.69 -12.17 -1.18
C HIS A 103 20.42 -13.44 -1.64
N PHE A 104 20.81 -14.29 -0.69
CA PHE A 104 21.52 -15.54 -0.96
C PHE A 104 20.95 -16.76 -0.20
N THR A 105 20.34 -16.53 0.96
CA THR A 105 20.04 -17.57 1.95
C THR A 105 18.69 -18.29 1.75
N SER A 106 17.99 -18.08 0.63
CA SER A 106 16.69 -18.73 0.37
C SER A 106 16.44 -19.12 -1.10
N PRO A 107 17.34 -19.89 -1.75
CA PRO A 107 17.21 -20.27 -3.17
C PRO A 107 15.98 -21.13 -3.48
N ILE A 108 15.39 -21.81 -2.49
CA ILE A 108 14.19 -22.64 -2.68
C ILE A 108 12.96 -21.79 -3.05
N ARG A 109 12.88 -20.54 -2.58
CA ARG A 109 11.68 -19.69 -2.69
C ARG A 109 11.94 -18.32 -3.33
N ARG A 110 13.18 -18.03 -3.71
CA ARG A 110 13.58 -16.78 -4.36
C ARG A 110 14.55 -17.09 -5.50
N TYR A 111 14.16 -16.74 -6.72
CA TYR A 111 14.99 -16.96 -7.90
C TYR A 111 16.29 -16.11 -7.91
N PRO A 112 16.32 -14.87 -7.39
CA PRO A 112 17.56 -14.09 -7.27
C PRO A 112 18.65 -14.82 -6.47
N ASP A 113 18.29 -15.46 -5.37
CA ASP A 113 19.23 -16.27 -4.59
C ASP A 113 19.80 -17.41 -5.44
N LEU A 114 18.98 -18.13 -6.20
CA LEU A 114 19.45 -19.22 -7.08
C LEU A 114 20.42 -18.71 -8.17
N VAL A 115 20.15 -17.54 -8.74
CA VAL A 115 21.05 -16.87 -9.69
C VAL A 115 22.39 -16.58 -9.01
N LEU A 116 22.36 -16.03 -7.79
CA LEU A 116 23.55 -15.69 -7.03
C LEU A 116 24.36 -16.94 -6.61
N HIS A 117 23.70 -18.05 -6.28
CA HIS A 117 24.35 -19.36 -6.06
C HIS A 117 25.13 -19.81 -7.29
N ARG A 118 24.52 -19.75 -8.49
CA ARG A 118 25.19 -20.14 -9.74
C ARG A 118 26.40 -19.26 -10.06
N ILE A 119 26.29 -17.95 -9.81
CA ILE A 119 27.40 -17.01 -9.97
C ILE A 119 28.53 -17.33 -8.99
N LEU A 120 28.19 -17.54 -7.71
CA LEU A 120 29.17 -17.83 -6.66
C LEU A 120 29.95 -19.12 -6.95
N VAL A 121 29.27 -20.19 -7.36
CA VAL A 121 29.95 -21.43 -7.78
C VAL A 121 30.95 -21.18 -8.90
N GLY A 122 30.58 -20.38 -9.91
CA GLY A 122 31.50 -20.00 -10.98
C GLY A 122 32.74 -19.24 -10.48
N ILE A 123 32.55 -18.35 -9.50
CA ILE A 123 33.65 -17.61 -8.85
C ILE A 123 34.58 -18.56 -8.08
N GLU A 124 34.03 -19.46 -7.26
CA GLU A 124 34.84 -20.40 -6.46
C GLU A 124 35.63 -21.39 -7.34
N GLU A 125 35.08 -21.79 -8.48
CA GLU A 125 35.78 -22.62 -9.46
C GLU A 125 36.78 -21.84 -10.33
N GLY A 126 36.92 -20.52 -10.14
CA GLY A 126 37.85 -19.68 -10.90
C GLY A 126 37.45 -19.45 -12.36
N ARG A 127 36.17 -19.64 -12.71
CA ARG A 127 35.69 -19.40 -14.08
C ARG A 127 35.71 -17.91 -14.39
N ARG A 128 36.34 -17.54 -15.51
CA ARG A 128 36.37 -16.16 -16.02
C ARG A 128 35.12 -15.75 -16.78
N THR A 129 34.45 -16.72 -17.40
CA THR A 129 33.20 -16.48 -18.13
C THR A 129 32.05 -16.41 -17.13
N PRO A 130 31.28 -15.32 -17.11
CA PRO A 130 30.17 -15.18 -16.18
C PRO A 130 29.05 -16.16 -16.53
N ALA A 131 28.36 -16.69 -15.51
CA ALA A 131 27.21 -17.58 -15.71
C ALA A 131 26.03 -16.90 -16.42
N TYR A 132 25.98 -15.56 -16.32
CA TYR A 132 24.99 -14.70 -16.95
C TYR A 132 25.69 -13.46 -17.49
N SER A 133 25.28 -13.01 -18.68
CA SER A 133 25.67 -11.70 -19.20
C SER A 133 25.02 -10.57 -18.40
N ALA A 134 25.59 -9.36 -18.50
CA ALA A 134 25.02 -8.17 -17.84
C ALA A 134 23.56 -7.91 -18.27
N ALA A 135 23.26 -8.08 -19.57
CA ALA A 135 21.92 -7.90 -20.10
C ALA A 135 20.92 -8.95 -19.59
N GLU A 136 21.37 -10.19 -19.31
CA GLU A 136 20.52 -11.19 -18.69
C GLU A 136 20.24 -10.86 -17.22
N ILE A 137 21.25 -10.41 -16.48
CA ILE A 137 21.08 -10.00 -15.08
C ILE A 137 20.11 -8.82 -14.97
N GLU A 138 20.20 -7.82 -15.83
CA GLU A 138 19.26 -6.68 -15.85
C GLU A 138 17.81 -7.14 -16.08
N LYS A 139 17.58 -8.01 -17.06
CA LYS A 139 16.25 -8.60 -17.31
C LYS A 139 15.74 -9.41 -16.12
N LEU A 140 16.61 -10.20 -15.50
CA LEU A 140 16.26 -11.00 -14.33
C LEU A 140 15.93 -10.12 -13.12
N ALA A 141 16.67 -9.03 -12.91
CA ALA A 141 16.44 -8.08 -11.83
C ALA A 141 15.07 -7.40 -11.95
N ILE A 142 14.73 -6.92 -13.15
CA ILE A 142 13.41 -6.33 -13.45
C ILE A 142 12.32 -7.38 -13.21
N HIS A 143 12.44 -8.55 -13.83
CA HIS A 143 11.44 -9.61 -13.70
C HIS A 143 11.20 -10.03 -12.25
N CYS A 144 12.27 -10.27 -11.48
CA CYS A 144 12.15 -10.69 -10.09
C CYS A 144 11.55 -9.58 -9.20
N SER A 145 11.86 -8.31 -9.47
CA SER A 145 11.26 -7.18 -8.76
C SER A 145 9.77 -7.04 -9.04
N ASP A 146 9.36 -7.21 -10.30
CA ASP A 146 7.96 -7.13 -10.71
C ASP A 146 7.15 -8.30 -10.14
N THR A 147 7.68 -9.53 -10.22
CA THR A 147 7.02 -10.71 -9.64
C THR A 147 6.94 -10.62 -8.11
N GLU A 148 7.95 -10.08 -7.43
CA GLU A 148 7.87 -9.81 -5.99
C GLU A 148 6.77 -8.79 -5.66
N ARG A 149 6.66 -7.72 -6.47
CA ARG A 149 5.61 -6.71 -6.32
C ARG A 149 4.23 -7.34 -6.43
N GLU A 150 3.98 -8.04 -7.53
CA GLU A 150 2.71 -8.72 -7.79
C GLU A 150 2.37 -9.72 -6.68
N SER A 151 3.33 -10.58 -6.28
CA SER A 151 3.12 -11.55 -5.21
C SER A 151 2.72 -10.89 -3.88
N SER A 152 3.38 -9.78 -3.52
CA SER A 152 3.10 -9.05 -2.27
C SER A 152 1.72 -8.39 -2.28
N GLU A 153 1.30 -7.88 -3.45
CA GLU A 153 -0.01 -7.28 -3.64
C GLU A 153 -1.12 -8.33 -3.54
N LEU A 154 -0.95 -9.48 -4.19
CA LEU A 154 -1.89 -10.60 -4.11
C LEU A 154 -2.00 -11.16 -2.70
N GLU A 155 -0.88 -11.29 -1.99
CA GLU A 155 -0.87 -11.69 -0.58
C GLU A 155 -1.64 -10.70 0.29
N SER A 156 -1.36 -9.40 0.17
CA SER A 156 -2.10 -8.35 0.89
C SER A 156 -3.59 -8.38 0.60
N GLN A 157 -3.98 -8.57 -0.67
CA GLN A 157 -5.40 -8.70 -1.05
C GLN A 157 -6.05 -9.94 -0.44
N SER A 158 -5.36 -11.09 -0.43
CA SER A 158 -5.84 -12.33 0.17
C SER A 158 -6.07 -12.16 1.68
N ILE A 159 -5.11 -11.54 2.37
CA ILE A 159 -5.22 -11.21 3.79
C ILE A 159 -6.40 -10.25 4.03
N GLN A 160 -6.52 -9.19 3.25
CA GLN A 160 -7.61 -8.22 3.37
C GLN A 160 -8.99 -8.90 3.20
N ILE A 161 -9.16 -9.74 2.18
CA ILE A 161 -10.41 -10.47 1.94
C ILE A 161 -10.76 -11.34 3.15
N LYS A 162 -9.78 -12.08 3.70
CA LYS A 162 -10.01 -12.94 4.87
C LYS A 162 -10.38 -12.14 6.11
N ARG A 163 -9.73 -10.99 6.36
CA ARG A 163 -10.08 -10.11 7.48
C ARG A 163 -11.50 -9.58 7.32
N ILE A 164 -11.87 -9.12 6.13
CA ILE A 164 -13.21 -8.58 5.87
C ILE A 164 -14.29 -9.64 6.09
N ARG A 165 -14.09 -10.87 5.59
CA ARG A 165 -14.99 -12.01 5.87
C ARG A 165 -15.13 -12.28 7.36
N TYR A 166 -14.02 -12.25 8.09
CA TYR A 166 -14.04 -12.43 9.54
C TYR A 166 -14.90 -11.35 10.22
N PHE A 167 -14.74 -10.07 9.87
CA PHE A 167 -15.57 -9.00 10.42
C PHE A 167 -17.04 -9.09 9.98
N ALA A 168 -17.33 -9.55 8.76
CA ALA A 168 -18.71 -9.82 8.33
C ALA A 168 -19.37 -10.88 9.23
N THR A 169 -18.67 -11.98 9.49
CA THR A 169 -19.15 -13.03 10.42
C THR A 169 -19.35 -12.50 11.84
N LEU A 170 -18.49 -11.62 12.35
CA LEU A 170 -18.69 -10.99 13.67
C LEU A 170 -19.96 -10.13 13.69
N LEU A 171 -20.18 -9.34 12.64
CA LEU A 171 -21.37 -8.50 12.52
C LEU A 171 -22.66 -9.33 12.51
N GLU A 172 -22.68 -10.43 11.76
CA GLU A 172 -23.82 -11.37 11.70
C GLU A 172 -24.14 -12.00 13.06
N LYS A 173 -23.12 -12.27 13.88
CA LYS A 173 -23.27 -12.78 15.25
C LYS A 173 -23.69 -11.71 16.26
N GLY A 174 -23.69 -10.43 15.87
CA GLY A 174 -23.95 -9.30 16.77
C GLY A 174 -22.74 -8.89 17.64
N GLU A 175 -21.56 -9.44 17.36
CA GLU A 175 -20.31 -9.13 18.06
C GLU A 175 -19.71 -7.81 17.52
N THR A 176 -20.30 -6.70 17.93
CA THR A 176 -20.02 -5.37 17.35
C THR A 176 -18.98 -4.54 18.10
N GLY A 177 -18.30 -5.08 19.11
CA GLY A 177 -17.24 -4.39 19.86
C GLY A 177 -17.59 -4.13 21.34
N PRO A 178 -16.85 -3.24 22.03
CA PRO A 178 -15.88 -2.29 21.49
C PRO A 178 -14.56 -2.95 21.05
N PHE A 179 -13.92 -2.36 20.04
CA PHE A 179 -12.57 -2.71 19.56
C PHE A 179 -11.62 -1.52 19.76
N LYS A 180 -10.41 -1.79 20.24
CA LYS A 180 -9.36 -0.77 20.33
C LYS A 180 -8.75 -0.54 18.95
N GLY A 181 -8.59 0.73 18.57
CA GLY A 181 -7.96 1.11 17.32
C GLY A 181 -7.19 2.42 17.41
N THR A 182 -6.36 2.66 16.40
CA THR A 182 -5.56 3.88 16.25
C THR A 182 -6.01 4.63 15.01
N VAL A 183 -6.15 5.96 15.12
CA VAL A 183 -6.41 6.83 13.96
C VAL A 183 -5.14 6.90 13.11
N ILE A 184 -5.12 6.22 11.97
CA ILE A 184 -3.94 6.13 11.09
C ILE A 184 -3.96 7.12 9.93
N SER A 185 -5.11 7.76 9.67
CA SER A 185 -5.29 8.80 8.66
C SER A 185 -6.62 9.52 8.89
N LEU A 186 -6.69 10.80 8.49
CA LEU A 186 -7.90 11.60 8.51
C LEU A 186 -8.20 12.06 7.08
N ASN A 187 -9.46 12.01 6.68
CA ASN A 187 -9.90 12.51 5.39
C ASN A 187 -11.18 13.35 5.57
N PRO A 188 -11.65 14.06 4.52
CA PRO A 188 -12.86 14.89 4.63
C PRO A 188 -14.15 14.13 4.95
N LYS A 189 -14.19 12.80 4.80
CA LYS A 189 -15.36 11.95 5.06
C LYS A 189 -15.36 11.37 6.48
N GLY A 190 -14.21 11.20 7.10
CA GLY A 190 -14.09 10.62 8.43
C GLY A 190 -12.65 10.25 8.81
N LEU A 191 -12.56 9.48 9.89
CA LEU A 191 -11.31 8.95 10.42
C LEU A 191 -11.09 7.54 9.83
N ILE A 192 -9.86 7.24 9.43
CA ILE A 192 -9.46 5.86 9.13
C ILE A 192 -8.83 5.29 10.39
N VAL A 193 -9.47 4.26 10.91
CA VAL A 193 -9.11 3.63 12.18
C VAL A 193 -8.59 2.23 11.88
N GLU A 194 -7.43 1.88 12.44
CA GLU A 194 -6.87 0.55 12.36
C GLU A 194 -6.98 -0.15 13.71
N LEU A 195 -7.58 -1.33 13.73
CA LEU A 195 -7.76 -2.11 14.95
C LEU A 195 -6.44 -2.72 15.40
N ALA A 196 -6.14 -2.63 16.70
CA ALA A 196 -4.86 -3.06 17.26
C ALA A 196 -4.57 -4.55 17.06
N ASP A 197 -5.58 -5.41 17.25
CA ASP A 197 -5.37 -6.87 17.27
C ASP A 197 -5.42 -7.52 15.89
N SER A 198 -6.16 -6.94 14.95
CA SER A 198 -6.41 -7.54 13.62
C SER A 198 -5.74 -6.79 12.48
N LEU A 199 -5.22 -5.59 12.75
CA LEU A 199 -4.74 -4.63 11.74
C LEU A 199 -5.80 -4.35 10.66
N GLN A 200 -7.08 -4.57 10.97
CA GLN A 200 -8.17 -4.24 10.06
C GLN A 200 -8.38 -2.74 10.09
N GLN A 201 -8.38 -2.15 8.90
CA GLN A 201 -8.69 -0.75 8.71
C GLN A 201 -10.17 -0.59 8.40
N GLY A 202 -10.77 0.47 8.92
CA GLY A 202 -12.15 0.83 8.62
C GLY A 202 -12.37 2.33 8.77
N MET A 203 -13.47 2.80 8.19
CA MET A 203 -13.83 4.20 8.20
C MET A 203 -14.81 4.49 9.33
N LEU A 204 -14.49 5.47 10.17
CA LEU A 204 -15.40 6.07 11.13
C LEU A 204 -15.86 7.42 10.55
N PRO A 205 -17.04 7.49 9.92
CA PRO A 205 -17.51 8.72 9.29
C PRO A 205 -17.82 9.78 10.35
N TYR A 206 -17.59 11.06 10.03
CA TYR A 206 -17.87 12.17 10.97
C TYR A 206 -19.35 12.22 11.39
N SER A 207 -20.27 11.76 10.53
CA SER A 207 -21.69 11.63 10.86
C SER A 207 -21.98 10.66 12.01
N ALA A 208 -21.11 9.67 12.22
CA ALA A 208 -21.23 8.69 13.30
C ALA A 208 -20.60 9.16 14.63
N LEU A 209 -19.87 10.28 14.64
CA LEU A 209 -19.31 10.88 15.87
C LEU A 209 -20.34 11.70 16.65
N GLY A 210 -21.49 11.99 16.04
CA GLY A 210 -22.52 12.86 16.59
C GLY A 210 -22.14 14.35 16.58
N GLY A 211 -23.14 15.21 16.45
CA GLY A 211 -22.97 16.66 16.56
C GLY A 211 -22.65 17.41 15.26
N GLU A 212 -21.92 18.51 15.44
CA GLU A 212 -21.63 19.55 14.45
C GLU A 212 -20.72 19.06 13.31
N ARG A 213 -20.56 19.88 12.26
CA ARG A 213 -19.69 19.58 11.12
C ARG A 213 -18.22 19.56 11.58
N TYR A 214 -17.54 18.46 11.32
CA TYR A 214 -16.08 18.35 11.49
C TYR A 214 -15.35 18.93 10.29
N PHE A 215 -14.22 19.58 10.57
CA PHE A 215 -13.29 20.10 9.58
C PHE A 215 -11.92 19.50 9.82
N VAL A 216 -11.30 19.04 8.74
CA VAL A 216 -9.91 18.58 8.75
C VAL A 216 -9.01 19.81 8.67
N SER A 217 -7.93 19.84 9.46
CA SER A 217 -6.92 20.90 9.40
C SER A 217 -6.22 20.93 8.04
N ASP A 218 -5.64 22.07 7.68
CA ASP A 218 -4.95 22.25 6.39
C ASP A 218 -3.77 21.27 6.23
N ASP A 219 -3.15 20.87 7.34
CA ASP A 219 -2.07 19.87 7.38
C ASP A 219 -2.58 18.41 7.29
N GLY A 220 -3.89 18.18 7.40
CA GLY A 220 -4.49 16.85 7.31
C GLY A 220 -4.35 15.96 8.55
N TYR A 221 -3.72 16.43 9.64
CA TYR A 221 -3.37 15.57 10.77
C TYR A 221 -4.30 15.70 11.99
N SER A 222 -5.27 16.61 11.92
CA SER A 222 -6.30 16.74 12.93
C SER A 222 -7.67 17.02 12.32
N ALA A 223 -8.73 16.60 13.01
CA ALA A 223 -10.09 16.91 12.64
C ALA A 223 -10.88 17.34 13.87
N GLY A 224 -11.45 18.54 13.84
CA GLY A 224 -12.18 19.12 14.96
C GLY A 224 -13.55 19.62 14.55
N ALA A 225 -14.47 19.64 15.52
CA ALA A 225 -15.72 20.40 15.44
C ALA A 225 -15.55 21.75 16.16
N ARG A 226 -16.56 22.64 16.06
CA ARG A 226 -16.51 23.95 16.75
C ARG A 226 -16.52 23.80 18.28
N LYS A 227 -17.06 22.69 18.80
CA LYS A 227 -17.01 22.30 20.21
C LYS A 227 -16.40 20.91 20.37
N GLY A 228 -15.54 20.75 21.37
CA GLY A 228 -14.91 19.47 21.73
C GLY A 228 -13.42 19.40 21.35
N SER A 229 -12.77 18.34 21.83
CA SER A 229 -11.37 18.06 21.49
C SER A 229 -11.26 17.49 20.08
N PRO A 230 -10.27 17.92 19.27
CA PRO A 230 -10.07 17.38 17.93
C PRO A 230 -9.54 15.95 17.99
N TYR A 231 -9.92 15.15 17.00
CA TYR A 231 -9.27 13.87 16.73
C TYR A 231 -7.93 14.11 16.04
N ARG A 232 -6.91 13.30 16.37
CA ARG A 232 -5.55 13.48 15.84
C ARG A 232 -4.99 12.18 15.30
N LEU A 233 -4.05 12.30 14.37
CA LEU A 233 -3.22 11.19 13.91
C LEU A 233 -2.54 10.50 15.11
N GLY A 234 -2.54 9.17 15.12
CA GLY A 234 -1.97 8.36 16.19
C GLY A 234 -2.81 8.27 17.46
N GLN A 235 -3.97 8.93 17.52
CA GLN A 235 -4.84 8.83 18.69
C GLN A 235 -5.45 7.43 18.81
N SER A 236 -5.31 6.83 20.00
CA SER A 236 -6.04 5.60 20.36
C SER A 236 -7.49 5.93 20.67
N ILE A 237 -8.41 5.19 20.06
CA ILE A 237 -9.86 5.30 20.25
C ILE A 237 -10.51 3.91 20.32
N GLU A 238 -11.68 3.84 20.93
CA GLU A 238 -12.53 2.64 20.88
C GLU A 238 -13.61 2.81 19.82
N VAL A 239 -13.80 1.78 18.99
CA VAL A 239 -14.77 1.79 17.90
C VAL A 239 -15.65 0.55 17.94
N GLY A 240 -16.89 0.68 17.48
CA GLY A 240 -17.79 -0.45 17.25
C GLY A 240 -17.99 -0.71 15.76
N LEU A 241 -18.26 -1.96 15.40
CA LEU A 241 -18.52 -2.39 14.02
C LEU A 241 -19.93 -1.99 13.59
N ALA A 242 -20.04 -1.14 12.56
CA ALA A 242 -21.31 -0.64 12.06
C ALA A 242 -21.82 -1.42 10.84
N ALA A 243 -20.94 -1.63 9.86
CA ALA A 243 -21.26 -2.32 8.63
C ALA A 243 -20.01 -2.94 8.01
N VAL A 244 -20.19 -4.01 7.25
CA VAL A 244 -19.15 -4.65 6.44
C VAL A 244 -19.70 -4.85 5.04
N ASP A 245 -18.96 -4.38 4.05
CA ASP A 245 -19.23 -4.60 2.63
C ASP A 245 -18.11 -5.47 2.04
N GLU A 246 -18.41 -6.74 1.82
CA GLU A 246 -17.46 -7.69 1.25
C GLU A 246 -17.14 -7.38 -0.23
N THR A 247 -18.07 -6.77 -0.96
CA THR A 247 -17.89 -6.46 -2.38
C THR A 247 -16.97 -5.25 -2.55
N LEU A 248 -17.24 -4.18 -1.80
CA LEU A 248 -16.42 -2.97 -1.79
C LEU A 248 -15.18 -3.09 -0.89
N LYS A 249 -15.01 -4.22 -0.21
CA LYS A 249 -13.95 -4.48 0.75
C LYS A 249 -13.85 -3.40 1.85
N ARG A 250 -15.00 -2.96 2.37
CA ARG A 250 -15.09 -1.83 3.32
C ARG A 250 -15.61 -2.30 4.68
N VAL A 251 -15.02 -1.75 5.74
CA VAL A 251 -15.52 -1.86 7.11
C VAL A 251 -15.85 -0.45 7.59
N ASP A 252 -17.07 -0.24 8.05
CA ASP A 252 -17.51 1.01 8.64
C ASP A 252 -17.63 0.84 10.16
N PHE A 253 -17.14 1.84 10.89
CA PHE A 253 -17.16 1.89 12.33
C PHE A 253 -18.13 2.96 12.84
N PHE A 254 -18.53 2.84 14.12
CA PHE A 254 -19.20 3.88 14.88
C PHE A 254 -18.47 4.13 16.21
N LEU A 255 -18.70 5.27 16.84
CA LEU A 255 -18.15 5.57 18.16
C LEU A 255 -19.10 5.06 19.26
N PRO A 256 -18.70 4.09 20.09
CA PRO A 256 -19.52 3.64 21.22
C PRO A 256 -19.81 4.80 22.18
N GLY A 257 -21.04 4.92 22.66
CA GLY A 257 -21.43 5.95 23.63
C GLY A 257 -21.75 7.34 23.03
N ALA A 258 -21.51 7.58 21.75
CA ALA A 258 -22.15 8.71 21.07
C ALA A 258 -23.66 8.42 20.99
N GLU A 259 -24.51 9.26 21.58
CA GLU A 259 -25.97 9.06 21.55
C GLU A 259 -26.43 8.78 20.11
N ARG A 260 -26.86 7.54 19.86
CA ARG A 260 -27.48 7.18 18.58
C ARG A 260 -28.78 7.96 18.45
N ARG A 261 -28.74 9.16 17.88
CA ARG A 261 -29.94 9.79 17.35
C ARG A 261 -30.42 8.93 16.18
N HIS A 262 -31.23 7.92 16.49
CA HIS A 262 -31.99 7.15 15.52
C HIS A 262 -32.91 8.13 14.77
N GLY A 263 -32.41 8.68 13.68
CA GLY A 263 -33.21 9.28 12.63
C GLY A 263 -34.00 8.16 11.97
N HIS A 264 -35.24 8.03 12.40
CA HIS A 264 -36.22 7.07 11.92
C HIS A 264 -36.64 7.38 10.47
N ARG A 265 -35.75 7.22 9.48
CA ARG A 265 -36.03 7.41 8.04
C ARG A 265 -34.87 6.89 7.18
N ASP A 266 -34.67 5.58 7.12
CA ASP A 266 -34.00 4.95 5.94
C ASP A 266 -34.15 3.43 5.88
N ARG A 267 -35.32 2.92 6.28
CA ARG A 267 -35.66 1.49 6.12
C ARG A 267 -36.35 1.19 4.78
N GLN A 268 -36.31 2.10 3.81
CA GLN A 268 -37.08 1.98 2.56
C GLN A 268 -36.24 1.91 1.28
N LEU A 269 -34.90 1.94 1.36
CA LEU A 269 -34.02 1.81 0.18
C LEU A 269 -33.27 0.46 0.07
N LEU A 270 -33.54 -0.48 0.97
CA LEU A 270 -33.06 -1.87 0.86
C LEU A 270 -34.20 -2.80 0.47
N ARG A 271 -34.69 -2.65 -0.76
CA ARG A 271 -35.50 -3.67 -1.42
C ARG A 271 -34.96 -3.86 -2.83
N HIS A 272 -34.05 -4.82 -2.97
CA HIS A 272 -33.67 -5.33 -4.29
C HIS A 272 -34.93 -5.86 -5.00
N PRO A 273 -35.13 -5.57 -6.31
CA PRO A 273 -36.15 -6.24 -7.07
C PRO A 273 -35.75 -7.71 -7.23
N SER A 274 -36.62 -8.61 -6.75
CA SER A 274 -36.54 -10.05 -6.97
C SER A 274 -36.46 -10.35 -8.46
N ALA A 275 -35.50 -11.21 -8.81
CA ALA A 275 -35.45 -11.89 -10.10
C ALA A 275 -36.80 -12.57 -10.41
N GLY A 276 -37.37 -12.25 -11.56
CA GLY A 276 -38.44 -12.99 -12.21
C GLY A 276 -37.90 -13.57 -13.51
N ASN A 277 -37.87 -14.91 -13.59
CA ASN A 277 -37.46 -15.68 -14.78
C ASN A 277 -38.71 -15.99 -15.66
N PRO A 278 -38.61 -16.65 -16.84
CA PRO A 278 -39.04 -16.07 -18.12
C PRO A 278 -40.18 -16.88 -18.79
N ARG A 279 -40.81 -16.29 -19.82
CA ARG A 279 -41.63 -16.92 -20.89
C ARG A 279 -42.43 -15.81 -21.59
N SER A 280 -42.87 -15.82 -22.83
CA SER A 280 -42.54 -16.47 -24.12
C SER A 280 -43.66 -16.01 -25.08
N HIS A 281 -43.34 -15.76 -26.37
CA HIS A 281 -44.25 -15.58 -27.53
C HIS A 281 -45.09 -14.28 -27.59
N ALA A 282 -45.51 -13.76 -28.75
CA ALA A 282 -45.09 -13.74 -30.15
C ALA A 282 -46.08 -12.79 -30.88
N HIS A 283 -45.70 -12.36 -32.10
CA HIS A 283 -46.53 -11.77 -33.16
C HIS A 283 -46.84 -10.25 -33.21
N LYS A 284 -46.23 -9.66 -34.26
CA LYS A 284 -46.52 -8.48 -35.10
C LYS A 284 -47.96 -8.52 -35.71
N PRO A 285 -48.52 -7.46 -36.41
CA PRO A 285 -47.78 -6.56 -37.31
C PRO A 285 -48.26 -5.10 -37.57
N MET A 286 -47.35 -4.40 -38.26
CA MET A 286 -47.53 -3.43 -39.38
C MET A 286 -48.00 -1.98 -39.20
N GLY A 287 -47.17 -1.09 -39.78
CA GLY A 287 -47.44 0.32 -40.10
C GLY A 287 -46.16 1.08 -40.47
N LYS A 288 -45.69 0.97 -41.72
CA LYS A 288 -44.72 1.86 -42.41
C LYS A 288 -45.51 2.65 -43.49
N PRO A 289 -44.95 3.62 -44.25
CA PRO A 289 -43.60 4.22 -44.30
C PRO A 289 -43.66 5.77 -44.25
N ALA A 290 -42.58 6.55 -44.18
CA ALA A 290 -41.64 6.92 -45.27
C ALA A 290 -40.71 8.01 -44.70
N GLY A 291 -39.47 8.26 -45.14
CA GLY A 291 -38.68 7.72 -46.22
C GLY A 291 -37.43 8.62 -46.38
N LYS A 292 -36.37 8.01 -46.93
CA LYS A 292 -35.21 8.63 -47.61
C LYS A 292 -34.25 9.48 -46.76
N SER A 293 -32.94 9.51 -46.97
CA SER A 293 -31.95 8.74 -47.74
C SER A 293 -30.68 9.59 -47.65
N GLY A 294 -29.48 9.04 -47.47
CA GLY A 294 -28.29 9.89 -47.65
C GLY A 294 -26.98 9.32 -47.14
N ASN A 295 -26.57 8.24 -47.78
CA ASN A 295 -25.26 7.59 -47.76
C ASN A 295 -24.05 8.57 -47.85
N LYS A 296 -22.98 8.33 -47.08
CA LYS A 296 -21.57 8.15 -47.54
C LYS A 296 -20.53 8.43 -46.45
N SER A 297 -19.69 7.45 -46.17
CA SER A 297 -18.30 7.57 -45.65
C SER A 297 -17.34 7.20 -46.80
N PRO A 298 -15.99 7.16 -46.66
CA PRO A 298 -15.05 7.74 -45.67
C PRO A 298 -13.86 8.51 -46.35
N ALA A 299 -13.00 9.18 -45.59
CA ALA A 299 -11.63 9.50 -46.05
C ALA A 299 -10.68 9.74 -44.86
N GLY A 300 -9.50 9.11 -44.92
CA GLY A 300 -8.46 9.10 -43.87
C GLY A 300 -7.47 10.29 -43.92
N PRO A 301 -6.19 10.07 -43.59
CA PRO A 301 -5.53 10.67 -42.43
C PRO A 301 -4.63 11.87 -42.77
N LYS A 302 -4.36 12.74 -41.78
CA LYS A 302 -3.30 13.77 -41.88
C LYS A 302 -2.18 13.50 -40.87
N LYS A 303 -1.00 13.21 -41.42
CA LYS A 303 0.30 13.30 -40.74
C LYS A 303 0.72 14.78 -40.70
N SER A 304 1.34 15.21 -39.60
CA SER A 304 2.19 16.39 -39.52
C SER A 304 3.64 15.97 -39.17
N PRO A 305 4.66 16.62 -39.74
CA PRO A 305 6.06 16.36 -39.43
C PRO A 305 6.55 17.31 -38.33
N HIS A 306 7.48 16.90 -37.47
CA HIS A 306 8.64 17.72 -37.10
C HIS A 306 9.68 16.89 -36.33
N GLN A 307 10.82 16.69 -37.00
CA GLN A 307 12.11 16.36 -36.41
C GLN A 307 12.75 17.63 -35.80
N ARG A 308 13.43 17.48 -34.66
CA ARG A 308 14.85 17.88 -34.41
C ARG A 308 15.17 17.67 -32.92
N ARG A 309 16.04 16.70 -32.63
CA ARG A 309 17.49 16.84 -32.32
C ARG A 309 17.77 17.36 -30.90
N TYR A 310 18.29 16.46 -30.07
CA TYR A 310 19.35 16.79 -29.10
C TYR A 310 20.49 15.80 -29.29
N ALA A 311 21.69 16.37 -29.44
CA ALA A 311 22.97 15.68 -29.47
C ALA A 311 23.88 16.42 -28.49
N LYS A 312 24.32 15.70 -27.47
CA LYS A 312 25.66 15.63 -26.85
C LYS A 312 25.52 15.18 -25.41
#